data_AF-A0A2G5DM13-F1
#
_entry.id   AF-A0A2G5DM13-F1
#
_cell.length_a   1.000
_cell.length_b   1.000
_cell.length_c   1.000
_cell.angle_alpha   90.00
_cell.angle_beta   90.00
_cell.angle_gamma   90.00
#
_symmetry.space_group_name_H-M   'P 1'
#
loop_
_entity.id
_entity.type
_entity.pdbx_description
1 polymer ?
#
loop_
_entity_poly.entity_id
_entity_poly.type
_entity_poly.pdbx_seq_one_letter_code
_entity_poly.pdbx_strand_id
1 'polypeptide(L)'
;MELSANERLDFGKMGYGCKHYQRRCKIRAPCCNEVFPCRHCHNDTMGTLKKISDRHELVRHEVKQVICWVCDTEQQVAQVCSNCGIRMGEYFCEICKFYDDDTSKGQFHCNDCGICRVGGRENFFHCQRCGSCYSVHLRDNHSCIENSMRHHCSICYEYLFDSLKETTVLKCGHTMHLDCLNEMTKRDQYCCPICSKSVFDMSNAWKRIDEEVRCFPSSLRPS
;
A
#
# COMPACT_ATOMS: atom_id res chain seq x y z
N MET A 1 26.19 35.98 1.33
CA MET A 1 25.26 35.38 2.31
C MET A 1 25.51 33.88 2.28
N GLU A 2 26.24 33.38 3.27
CA GLU A 2 26.37 31.93 3.46
C GLU A 2 25.06 31.45 4.06
N LEU A 3 24.27 30.71 3.28
CA LEU A 3 23.14 29.97 3.83
C LEU A 3 23.69 29.05 4.91
N SER A 4 23.06 29.02 6.08
CA SER A 4 23.42 28.09 7.14
C SER A 4 23.42 26.66 6.58
N ALA A 5 24.32 25.79 7.07
CA ALA A 5 24.42 24.42 6.57
C ALA A 5 23.06 23.67 6.59
N ASN A 6 22.16 24.05 7.50
CA ASN A 6 20.80 23.52 7.60
C ASN A 6 19.86 24.02 6.48
N GLU A 7 19.94 25.30 6.11
CA GLU A 7 19.14 25.85 4.99
C GLU A 7 19.51 25.21 3.65
N ARG A 8 20.79 24.83 3.49
CA ARG A 8 21.24 24.12 2.28
C ARG A 8 20.68 22.71 2.19
N LEU A 9 20.54 21.99 3.31
CA LEU A 9 19.98 20.62 3.32
C LEU A 9 18.50 20.59 2.91
N ASP A 10 17.78 21.66 3.23
CA ASP A 10 16.32 21.75 3.07
C ASP A 10 15.90 22.46 1.79
N PHE A 11 16.87 22.86 0.96
CA PHE A 11 16.59 23.51 -0.30
C PHE A 11 15.70 22.63 -1.19
N GLY A 12 14.59 23.21 -1.66
CA GLY A 12 13.61 22.53 -2.51
C GLY A 12 12.64 21.61 -1.76
N LYS A 13 12.63 21.62 -0.42
CA LYS A 13 11.73 20.79 0.39
C LYS A 13 10.27 21.01 0.03
N MET A 14 9.54 19.91 -0.18
CA MET A 14 8.15 19.91 -0.65
C MET A 14 7.92 20.56 -2.03
N GLY A 15 8.98 21.01 -2.72
CA GLY A 15 8.90 21.65 -4.02
C GLY A 15 9.01 20.69 -5.21
N TYR A 16 9.35 19.42 -4.95
CA TYR A 16 9.54 18.38 -5.96
C TYR A 16 8.86 17.08 -5.56
N GLY A 17 8.47 16.28 -6.54
CA GLY A 17 7.88 14.97 -6.29
C GLY A 17 6.95 14.55 -7.41
N CYS A 18 5.98 13.71 -7.06
CA CYS A 18 4.87 13.31 -7.93
C CYS A 18 3.60 13.13 -7.10
N LYS A 19 2.51 12.72 -7.75
CA LYS A 19 1.23 12.41 -7.08
C LYS A 19 1.34 11.34 -5.97
N HIS A 20 2.40 10.53 -5.98
CA HIS A 20 2.60 9.46 -5.00
C HIS A 20 3.39 9.93 -3.76
N TYR A 21 4.52 10.61 -3.97
CA TYR A 21 5.45 11.00 -2.90
C TYR A 21 6.09 12.36 -3.19
N GLN A 22 6.35 13.14 -2.14
CA GLN A 22 7.12 14.37 -2.24
C GLN A 22 8.59 14.03 -2.06
N ARG A 23 9.45 14.31 -3.05
CA ARG A 23 10.85 13.86 -3.02
C ARG A 23 11.69 14.65 -4.00
N ARG A 24 12.94 14.90 -3.61
CA ARG A 24 13.88 15.74 -4.36
C ARG A 24 14.88 14.90 -5.18
N CYS A 25 14.50 13.68 -5.53
CA CYS A 25 15.22 12.82 -6.48
C CYS A 25 14.29 12.02 -7.41
N LYS A 26 14.83 11.58 -8.54
CA LYS A 26 14.27 10.61 -9.49
C LYS A 26 15.01 9.27 -9.33
N ILE A 27 14.39 8.15 -9.68
CA ILE A 27 15.06 6.84 -9.73
C ILE A 27 15.46 6.51 -11.16
N ARG A 28 16.59 5.83 -11.33
CA ARG A 28 16.90 5.09 -12.56
C ARG A 28 16.39 3.67 -12.39
N ALA A 29 15.44 3.29 -13.25
CA ALA A 29 14.83 1.98 -13.23
C ALA A 29 15.82 0.92 -13.77
N PRO A 30 16.24 -0.08 -12.98
CA PRO A 30 17.25 -1.05 -13.43
C PRO A 30 16.73 -1.98 -14.53
N CYS A 31 15.41 -2.18 -14.61
CA CYS A 31 14.74 -3.06 -15.58
C CYS A 31 14.76 -2.52 -17.02
N CYS A 32 14.63 -1.20 -17.20
CA CYS A 32 14.50 -0.54 -18.51
C CYS A 32 15.49 0.61 -18.72
N ASN A 33 16.30 0.94 -17.69
CA ASN A 33 17.24 2.05 -17.66
C ASN A 33 16.62 3.45 -17.88
N GLU A 34 15.30 3.56 -17.74
CA GLU A 34 14.58 4.82 -17.83
C GLU A 34 14.51 5.54 -16.47
N VAL A 35 14.25 6.85 -16.51
CA VAL A 35 14.23 7.71 -15.31
C VAL A 35 12.79 8.04 -14.94
N PHE A 36 12.41 7.74 -13.69
CA PHE A 36 11.07 8.00 -13.18
C PHE A 36 11.09 8.76 -11.87
N PRO A 37 10.06 9.58 -11.57
CA PRO A 37 9.94 10.23 -10.27
C PRO A 37 9.87 9.23 -9.11
N CYS A 38 9.20 8.09 -9.27
CA CYS A 38 9.14 7.03 -8.26
C CYS A 38 8.76 5.67 -8.89
N ARG A 39 8.76 4.59 -8.09
CA ARG A 39 8.38 3.24 -8.55
C ARG A 39 6.95 3.17 -9.09
N HIS A 40 6.01 3.89 -8.47
CA HIS A 40 4.61 3.86 -8.89
C HIS A 40 4.42 4.61 -10.20
N CYS A 41 5.14 5.72 -10.43
CA CYS A 41 5.16 6.37 -11.73
C CYS A 41 5.71 5.44 -12.81
N HIS A 42 6.77 4.68 -12.53
CA HIS A 42 7.27 3.65 -13.44
C HIS A 42 6.19 2.61 -13.75
N ASN A 43 5.59 2.00 -12.72
CA ASN A 43 4.61 0.93 -12.89
C ASN A 43 3.33 1.42 -13.60
N ASP A 44 2.87 2.64 -13.32
CA ASP A 44 1.75 3.27 -14.03
C ASP A 44 2.05 3.39 -15.53
N THR A 45 3.25 3.85 -15.88
CA THR A 45 3.67 3.99 -17.29
C THR A 45 3.84 2.62 -17.95
N MET A 46 4.57 1.70 -17.33
CA MET A 46 4.85 0.39 -17.92
C MET A 46 3.61 -0.50 -18.00
N GLY A 47 2.69 -0.39 -17.05
CA GLY A 47 1.43 -1.13 -17.03
C GLY A 47 0.47 -0.75 -18.16
N THR A 48 0.58 0.45 -18.71
CA THR A 48 -0.30 0.96 -19.79
C THR A 48 0.24 0.73 -21.19
N LEU A 49 1.44 0.13 -21.32
CA LEU A 49 2.02 -0.15 -22.63
C LEU A 49 1.15 -1.08 -23.47
N LYS A 50 1.06 -0.77 -24.77
CA LYS A 50 0.31 -1.58 -25.74
C LYS A 50 0.91 -2.98 -25.89
N LYS A 51 2.24 -3.07 -25.87
CA LYS A 51 2.96 -4.32 -26.03
C LYS A 51 3.06 -5.02 -24.67
N ILE A 52 2.37 -6.16 -24.55
CA ILE A 52 2.28 -6.91 -23.30
C ILE A 52 3.65 -7.39 -22.82
N SER A 53 4.54 -7.77 -23.73
CA SER A 53 5.90 -8.24 -23.38
C SER A 53 6.75 -7.18 -22.70
N ASP A 54 6.40 -5.90 -22.85
CA ASP A 54 7.17 -4.78 -22.33
C ASP A 54 6.57 -4.28 -21.02
N ARG A 55 5.42 -4.82 -20.59
CA ARG A 55 4.81 -4.51 -19.29
C ARG A 55 5.61 -5.20 -18.20
N HIS A 56 6.05 -4.42 -17.24
CA HIS A 56 6.80 -4.92 -16.09
C HIS A 56 6.67 -3.96 -14.92
N GLU A 57 6.98 -4.46 -13.74
CA GLU A 57 7.03 -3.67 -12.51
C GLU A 57 8.47 -3.50 -12.05
N LEU A 58 8.75 -2.36 -11.44
CA LEU A 58 10.05 -2.08 -10.86
C LEU A 58 10.20 -2.78 -9.50
N VAL A 59 11.26 -3.57 -9.38
CA VAL A 59 11.66 -4.17 -8.10
C VAL A 59 12.44 -3.13 -7.29
N ARG A 60 11.83 -2.65 -6.22
CA ARG A 60 12.36 -1.52 -5.40
C ARG A 60 13.78 -1.73 -4.88
N HIS A 61 14.13 -2.98 -4.54
CA HIS A 61 15.44 -3.32 -3.94
C HIS A 61 16.58 -3.26 -4.96
N GLU A 62 16.27 -3.34 -6.26
CA GLU A 62 17.28 -3.34 -7.32
C GLU A 62 17.71 -1.92 -7.73
N VAL A 63 17.02 -0.89 -7.24
CA VAL A 63 17.37 0.51 -7.53
C VAL A 63 18.69 0.85 -6.85
N LYS A 64 19.72 1.09 -7.68
CA LYS A 64 21.06 1.49 -7.24
C LYS A 64 21.34 2.97 -7.45
N GLN A 65 20.72 3.57 -8.47
CA GLN A 65 21.00 4.95 -8.88
C GLN A 65 19.79 5.86 -8.74
N VAL A 66 20.06 7.08 -8.29
CA VAL A 66 19.09 8.17 -8.16
C VAL A 66 19.67 9.43 -8.80
N ILE A 67 18.78 10.28 -9.30
CA ILE A 67 19.13 11.56 -9.94
C ILE A 67 18.53 12.68 -9.10
N CYS A 68 19.35 13.63 -8.65
CA CYS A 68 18.88 14.78 -7.89
C CYS A 68 17.93 15.66 -8.73
N TRP A 69 16.83 16.14 -8.16
CA TRP A 69 15.92 17.06 -8.87
C TRP A 69 16.45 18.50 -8.98
N VAL A 70 17.37 18.90 -8.10
CA VAL A 70 17.86 20.28 -8.03
C VAL A 70 19.06 20.53 -8.93
N CYS A 71 20.00 19.57 -8.99
CA CYS A 71 21.25 19.73 -9.75
C CYS A 71 21.47 18.64 -10.82
N ASP A 72 20.47 17.79 -11.06
CA ASP A 72 20.49 16.68 -12.03
C ASP A 72 21.69 15.73 -11.93
N THR A 73 22.37 15.71 -10.79
CA THR A 73 23.47 14.78 -10.53
C THR A 73 22.93 13.39 -10.33
N GLU A 74 23.42 12.46 -11.14
CA GLU A 74 23.21 11.03 -10.97
C GLU A 74 24.23 10.45 -10.00
N GLN A 75 23.77 9.68 -9.02
CA GLN A 75 24.58 9.11 -7.96
C GLN A 75 24.02 7.79 -7.43
N GLN A 76 24.80 7.09 -6.60
CA GLN A 76 24.29 5.96 -5.84
C GLN A 76 23.21 6.41 -4.83
N VAL A 77 22.33 5.48 -4.48
CA VAL A 77 21.30 5.71 -3.46
C VAL A 77 21.96 6.20 -2.17
N ALA A 78 21.57 7.40 -1.76
CA ALA A 78 21.97 8.02 -0.51
C ALA A 78 20.91 9.06 -0.13
N GLN A 79 20.80 9.42 1.14
CA GLN A 79 19.85 10.46 1.56
C GLN A 79 20.23 11.85 1.04
N VAL A 80 21.53 12.14 0.93
CA VAL A 80 22.05 13.46 0.59
C VAL A 80 22.66 13.45 -0.81
N CYS A 81 22.42 14.51 -1.57
CA CYS A 81 23.06 14.68 -2.86
C CYS A 81 24.56 14.96 -2.70
N SER A 82 25.39 14.17 -3.36
CA SER A 82 26.86 14.27 -3.31
C SER A 82 27.42 15.56 -3.93
N ASN A 83 26.67 16.20 -4.85
CA ASN A 83 27.10 17.42 -5.53
C ASN A 83 26.54 18.69 -4.86
N CYS A 84 25.21 18.83 -4.78
CA CYS A 84 24.62 20.06 -4.22
C CYS A 84 24.46 20.04 -2.70
N GLY A 85 24.54 18.87 -2.05
CA GLY A 85 24.46 18.73 -0.59
C GLY A 85 23.05 18.78 0.00
N ILE A 86 21.98 18.78 -0.82
CA ILE A 86 20.61 18.77 -0.29
C ILE A 86 20.24 17.37 0.23
N ARG A 87 19.35 17.28 1.21
CA ARG A 87 18.62 16.03 1.49
C ARG A 87 17.65 15.77 0.35
N MET A 88 17.53 14.53 -0.12
CA MET A 88 16.64 14.16 -1.22
C MET A 88 15.26 13.66 -0.74
N GLY A 89 15.14 13.42 0.56
CA GLY A 89 13.92 13.07 1.27
C GLY A 89 14.11 13.30 2.77
N GLU A 90 13.13 13.90 3.44
CA GLU A 90 13.16 14.04 4.90
C GLU A 90 13.14 12.66 5.58
N TYR A 91 12.20 11.81 5.17
CA TYR A 91 12.24 10.38 5.46
C TYR A 91 13.01 9.66 4.35
N PHE A 92 14.01 8.89 4.75
CA PHE A 92 14.77 8.01 3.86
C PHE A 92 14.85 6.61 4.46
N CYS A 93 14.52 5.61 3.66
CA CYS A 93 14.74 4.21 3.99
C CYS A 93 15.71 3.59 3.00
N GLU A 94 16.90 3.24 3.47
CA GLU A 94 17.94 2.63 2.65
C GLU A 94 17.54 1.23 2.17
N ILE A 95 16.84 0.46 2.98
CA ILE A 95 16.41 -0.90 2.64
C ILE A 95 15.42 -0.85 1.47
N CYS A 96 14.39 -0.01 1.58
CA CYS A 96 13.36 0.13 0.55
C CYS A 96 13.71 1.10 -0.58
N LYS A 97 14.85 1.79 -0.50
CA LYS A 97 15.24 2.88 -1.43
C LYS A 97 14.16 3.96 -1.55
N PHE A 98 13.52 4.26 -0.42
CA PHE A 98 12.32 5.10 -0.35
C PHE A 98 12.64 6.50 0.20
N TYR A 99 12.02 7.52 -0.39
CA TYR A 99 12.21 8.93 -0.08
C TYR A 99 10.85 9.61 -0.02
N ASP A 100 10.57 10.33 1.07
CA ASP A 100 9.38 11.20 1.19
C ASP A 100 9.72 12.42 2.06
N ASP A 101 9.35 13.61 1.61
CA ASP A 101 9.49 14.86 2.36
C ASP A 101 8.34 15.06 3.35
N ASP A 102 7.19 14.49 3.04
CA ASP A 102 5.99 14.61 3.87
C ASP A 102 6.04 13.62 5.03
N THR A 103 6.76 13.98 6.10
CA THR A 103 6.88 13.17 7.32
C THR A 103 5.61 13.13 8.17
N SER A 104 4.61 13.97 7.87
CA SER A 104 3.34 13.99 8.62
C SER A 104 2.58 12.67 8.53
N LYS A 105 2.84 11.89 7.48
CA LYS A 105 2.23 10.57 7.29
C LYS A 105 2.78 9.49 8.24
N GLY A 106 3.84 9.77 9.01
CA GLY A 106 4.40 8.82 9.98
C GLY A 106 4.94 7.54 9.32
N GLN A 107 5.75 7.68 8.27
CA GLN A 107 6.36 6.54 7.59
C GLN A 107 7.31 5.80 8.51
N PHE A 108 7.29 4.48 8.46
CA PHE A 108 8.23 3.65 9.20
C PHE A 108 8.54 2.36 8.45
N HIS A 109 9.76 1.85 8.59
CA HIS A 109 10.14 0.55 8.06
C HIS A 109 9.81 -0.57 9.06
N CYS A 110 9.14 -1.61 8.57
CA CYS A 110 8.97 -2.87 9.30
C CYS A 110 9.98 -3.89 8.77
N ASN A 111 10.92 -4.30 9.62
CA ASN A 111 11.97 -5.27 9.26
C ASN A 111 11.38 -6.64 8.89
N ASP A 112 10.38 -7.12 9.64
CA ASP A 112 9.74 -8.42 9.39
C ASP A 112 8.98 -8.44 8.05
N CYS A 113 8.35 -7.33 7.66
CA CYS A 113 7.71 -7.22 6.36
C CYS A 113 8.69 -6.87 5.23
N GLY A 114 9.84 -6.27 5.55
CA GLY A 114 10.81 -5.76 4.56
C GLY A 114 10.32 -4.54 3.78
N ILE A 115 9.29 -3.83 4.26
CA ILE A 115 8.67 -2.71 3.54
C ILE A 115 8.38 -1.52 4.47
N CYS A 116 8.35 -0.32 3.90
CA CYS A 116 7.85 0.87 4.60
C CYS A 116 6.32 0.88 4.64
N ARG A 117 5.77 1.19 5.81
CA ARG A 117 4.35 1.46 6.06
C ARG A 117 4.18 2.92 6.45
N VAL A 118 2.92 3.37 6.47
CA VAL A 118 2.52 4.75 6.71
C VAL A 118 1.43 4.73 7.80
N GLY A 119 1.39 5.75 8.66
CA GLY A 119 0.41 5.90 9.74
C GLY A 119 0.99 5.81 11.16
N GLY A 120 2.31 5.91 11.33
CA GLY A 120 2.99 5.90 12.63
C GLY A 120 3.33 4.49 13.12
N ARG A 121 4.54 4.30 13.67
CA ARG A 121 4.99 2.96 14.12
C ARG A 121 4.14 2.45 15.29
N GLU A 122 3.72 3.35 16.15
CA GLU A 122 2.92 3.12 17.35
C GLU A 122 1.50 2.60 17.07
N ASN A 123 0.96 2.94 15.89
CA ASN A 123 -0.40 2.54 15.50
C ASN A 123 -0.44 1.17 14.82
N PHE A 124 0.70 0.52 14.62
CA PHE A 124 0.80 -0.76 13.94
C PHE A 124 1.53 -1.81 14.78
N PHE A 125 1.18 -3.07 14.56
CA PHE A 125 1.93 -4.22 15.06
C PHE A 125 2.14 -5.23 13.92
N HIS A 126 3.25 -5.96 13.97
CA HIS A 126 3.49 -7.06 13.05
C HIS A 126 2.92 -8.35 13.65
N CYS A 127 2.02 -9.01 12.93
CA CYS A 127 1.53 -10.34 13.28
C CYS A 127 2.41 -11.39 12.60
N GLN A 128 3.22 -12.10 13.39
CA GLN A 128 4.16 -13.11 12.88
C GLN A 128 3.47 -14.26 12.15
N ARG A 129 2.31 -14.69 12.65
CA ARG A 129 1.54 -15.79 12.06
C ARG A 129 0.92 -15.41 10.71
N CYS A 130 0.48 -14.17 10.58
CA CYS A 130 -0.07 -13.64 9.33
C CYS A 130 1.03 -13.10 8.39
N GLY A 131 2.25 -12.87 8.91
CA GLY A 131 3.40 -12.32 8.18
C GLY A 131 3.19 -10.88 7.72
N SER A 132 2.43 -10.08 8.47
CA SER A 132 1.88 -8.80 8.02
C SER A 132 1.68 -7.78 9.14
N CYS A 133 1.82 -6.48 8.80
CA CYS A 133 1.50 -5.38 9.71
C CYS A 133 0.01 -5.03 9.67
N TYR A 134 -0.59 -4.90 10.84
CA TYR A 134 -1.97 -4.44 11.03
C TYR A 134 -2.03 -3.28 12.03
N SER A 135 -3.13 -2.52 11.99
CA SER A 135 -3.42 -1.54 13.03
C SER A 135 -3.53 -2.20 14.40
N VAL A 136 -3.04 -1.54 15.46
CA VAL A 136 -3.14 -2.03 16.86
C VAL A 136 -4.55 -2.37 17.30
N HIS A 137 -5.59 -1.80 16.68
CA HIS A 137 -6.98 -2.16 16.95
C HIS A 137 -7.34 -3.60 16.57
N LEU A 138 -6.58 -4.22 15.65
CA LEU A 138 -6.74 -5.62 15.24
C LEU A 138 -5.92 -6.60 16.08
N ARG A 139 -5.20 -6.10 17.10
CA ARG A 139 -4.44 -6.96 18.00
C ARG A 139 -5.42 -7.91 18.72
N ASP A 140 -5.16 -9.20 18.60
CA ASP A 140 -5.95 -10.30 19.18
C ASP A 140 -7.41 -10.42 18.73
N ASN A 141 -7.84 -9.65 17.73
CA ASN A 141 -9.22 -9.64 17.24
C ASN A 141 -9.38 -9.97 15.74
N HIS A 142 -8.28 -10.20 15.02
CA HIS A 142 -8.36 -10.60 13.61
C HIS A 142 -8.31 -12.12 13.44
N SER A 143 -9.10 -12.64 12.50
CA SER A 143 -9.02 -14.03 12.04
C SER A 143 -7.67 -14.24 11.34
N CYS A 144 -6.64 -14.67 12.08
CA CYS A 144 -5.31 -14.79 11.51
C CYS A 144 -5.19 -16.01 10.62
N ILE A 145 -5.05 -15.76 9.32
CA ILE A 145 -4.75 -16.75 8.29
C ILE A 145 -3.32 -16.49 7.80
N GLU A 146 -2.54 -17.55 7.66
CA GLU A 146 -1.16 -17.43 7.19
C GLU A 146 -1.10 -16.74 5.81
N ASN A 147 -0.19 -15.78 5.68
CA ASN A 147 0.05 -15.05 4.44
C ASN A 147 -1.18 -14.38 3.80
N SER A 148 -2.16 -13.97 4.61
CA SER A 148 -3.44 -13.41 4.13
C SER A 148 -3.32 -12.13 3.29
N MET A 149 -2.14 -11.50 3.21
CA MET A 149 -1.90 -10.32 2.36
C MET A 149 -1.00 -10.60 1.16
N ARG A 150 -0.46 -11.82 1.02
CA ARG A 150 0.49 -12.17 -0.06
C ARG A 150 -0.22 -12.68 -1.31
N HIS A 151 -1.34 -12.08 -1.67
CA HIS A 151 -2.10 -12.41 -2.88
C HIS A 151 -2.64 -11.15 -3.56
N HIS A 152 -3.14 -11.31 -4.77
CA HIS A 152 -3.77 -10.23 -5.55
C HIS A 152 -5.20 -10.01 -5.07
N CYS A 153 -5.63 -8.75 -4.96
CA CYS A 153 -7.01 -8.41 -4.66
C CYS A 153 -7.94 -9.06 -5.69
N SER A 154 -8.93 -9.84 -5.25
CA SER A 154 -9.87 -10.55 -6.13
C SER A 154 -10.76 -9.63 -6.99
N ILE A 155 -10.77 -8.32 -6.71
CA ILE A 155 -11.61 -7.34 -7.41
C ILE A 155 -10.78 -6.55 -8.44
N CYS A 156 -9.68 -5.92 -8.01
CA CYS A 156 -8.85 -5.09 -8.90
C CYS A 156 -7.58 -5.80 -9.40
N TYR A 157 -7.30 -7.00 -8.91
CA TYR A 157 -6.13 -7.81 -9.24
C TYR A 157 -4.76 -7.16 -8.93
N GLU A 158 -4.75 -6.05 -8.19
CA GLU A 158 -3.53 -5.45 -7.66
C GLU A 158 -2.98 -6.26 -6.48
N TYR A 159 -1.65 -6.37 -6.37
CA TYR A 159 -1.00 -7.08 -5.28
C TYR A 159 -1.17 -6.34 -3.95
N LEU A 160 -1.83 -6.98 -2.96
CA LEU A 160 -2.25 -6.33 -1.72
C LEU A 160 -1.07 -5.85 -0.86
N PHE A 161 0.01 -6.62 -0.83
CA PHE A 161 1.15 -6.33 0.06
C PHE A 161 1.90 -5.05 -0.34
N ASP A 162 1.96 -4.75 -1.64
CA ASP A 162 2.73 -3.65 -2.21
C ASP A 162 1.90 -2.41 -2.56
N SER A 163 0.58 -2.56 -2.51
CA SER A 163 -0.39 -1.50 -2.77
C SER A 163 -0.30 -0.38 -1.74
N LEU A 164 -0.58 0.84 -2.20
CA LEU A 164 -0.75 2.02 -1.35
C LEU A 164 -2.16 2.18 -0.80
N LYS A 165 -3.11 1.39 -1.32
CA LYS A 165 -4.51 1.46 -0.92
C LYS A 165 -4.68 0.80 0.44
N GLU A 166 -5.59 1.35 1.24
CA GLU A 166 -5.96 0.76 2.52
C GLU A 166 -6.51 -0.65 2.33
N THR A 167 -6.08 -1.57 3.17
CA THR A 167 -6.54 -2.96 3.18
C THR A 167 -7.36 -3.25 4.42
N THR A 168 -8.32 -4.15 4.28
CA THR A 168 -9.18 -4.61 5.37
C THR A 168 -9.22 -6.13 5.43
N VAL A 169 -9.15 -6.66 6.64
CA VAL A 169 -9.27 -8.10 6.91
C VAL A 169 -10.74 -8.40 7.14
N LEU A 170 -11.32 -9.23 6.28
CA LEU A 170 -12.71 -9.66 6.41
C LEU A 170 -12.87 -10.62 7.58
N LYS A 171 -14.10 -10.81 8.06
CA LYS A 171 -14.41 -11.79 9.13
C LYS A 171 -13.94 -13.22 8.80
N CYS A 172 -14.00 -13.58 7.52
CA CYS A 172 -13.52 -14.87 7.03
C CYS A 172 -11.98 -14.99 6.99
N GLY A 173 -11.24 -13.94 7.34
CA GLY A 173 -9.78 -13.86 7.39
C GLY A 173 -9.11 -13.47 6.07
N HIS A 174 -9.83 -13.46 4.94
CA HIS A 174 -9.30 -12.95 3.68
C HIS A 174 -9.13 -11.43 3.72
N THR A 175 -8.10 -10.93 3.04
CA THR A 175 -7.82 -9.49 2.95
C THR A 175 -8.17 -8.96 1.56
N MET A 176 -8.68 -7.73 1.49
CA MET A 176 -8.90 -6.98 0.23
C MET A 176 -8.73 -5.47 0.47
N HIS A 177 -8.68 -4.67 -0.60
CA HIS A 177 -8.69 -3.21 -0.45
C HIS A 177 -10.02 -2.71 0.11
N LEU A 178 -9.98 -1.67 0.96
CA LEU A 178 -11.18 -1.05 1.53
C LEU A 178 -12.09 -0.49 0.43
N ASP A 179 -11.50 0.16 -0.58
CA ASP A 179 -12.25 0.65 -1.75
C ASP A 179 -12.95 -0.50 -2.49
N CYS A 180 -12.28 -1.65 -2.65
CA CYS A 180 -12.88 -2.82 -3.28
C CYS A 180 -14.02 -3.41 -2.44
N LEU A 181 -13.89 -3.40 -1.11
CA LEU A 181 -14.99 -3.80 -0.21
C LEU A 181 -16.19 -2.84 -0.33
N ASN A 182 -15.93 -1.54 -0.39
CA ASN A 182 -16.98 -0.52 -0.54
C ASN A 182 -17.71 -0.68 -1.89
N GLU A 183 -16.98 -0.90 -2.98
CA GLU A 183 -17.58 -1.17 -4.30
C GLU A 183 -18.41 -2.46 -4.32
N MET A 184 -17.95 -3.50 -3.63
CA MET A 184 -18.70 -4.75 -3.47
C MET A 184 -20.01 -4.53 -2.70
N THR A 185 -19.94 -3.71 -1.63
CA THR A 185 -21.10 -3.32 -0.81
C THR A 185 -22.11 -2.51 -1.62
N LYS A 186 -21.66 -1.57 -2.46
CA LYS A 186 -22.55 -0.79 -3.36
C LYS A 186 -23.29 -1.63 -4.40
N ARG A 187 -22.75 -2.81 -4.75
CA ARG A 187 -23.34 -3.75 -5.71
C ARG A 187 -24.15 -4.87 -5.04
N ASP A 188 -24.46 -4.72 -3.75
CA ASP A 188 -25.15 -5.71 -2.93
C ASP A 188 -24.46 -7.10 -2.89
N GLN A 189 -23.15 -7.13 -3.08
CA GLN A 189 -22.35 -8.33 -2.96
C GLN A 189 -21.77 -8.41 -1.55
N TYR A 190 -22.41 -9.18 -0.68
CA TYR A 190 -22.00 -9.32 0.74
C TYR A 190 -21.23 -10.60 1.03
N CYS A 191 -20.81 -11.33 -0.01
CA CYS A 191 -20.08 -12.58 0.10
C CYS A 191 -18.62 -12.40 -0.32
N CYS A 192 -17.71 -12.98 0.44
CA CYS A 192 -16.29 -12.98 0.11
C CYS A 192 -16.08 -13.70 -1.22
N PRO A 193 -15.46 -13.07 -2.23
CA PRO A 193 -15.27 -13.69 -3.55
C PRO A 193 -14.31 -14.89 -3.54
N ILE A 194 -13.58 -15.11 -2.43
CA ILE A 194 -12.61 -16.19 -2.30
C ILE A 194 -13.22 -17.44 -1.67
N CYS A 195 -14.11 -17.28 -0.68
CA CYS A 195 -14.68 -18.41 0.07
C CYS A 195 -16.20 -18.37 0.25
N SER A 196 -16.87 -17.43 -0.40
CA SER A 196 -18.32 -17.22 -0.39
C SER A 196 -18.94 -16.99 0.99
N LYS A 197 -18.13 -16.82 2.05
CA LYS A 197 -18.61 -16.47 3.40
C LYS A 197 -19.06 -15.02 3.47
N SER A 198 -20.09 -14.74 4.26
CA SER A 198 -20.56 -13.37 4.46
C SER A 198 -19.47 -12.48 5.05
N VAL A 199 -19.38 -11.27 4.51
CA VAL A 199 -18.34 -10.29 4.83
C VAL A 199 -18.77 -9.44 6.04
N PHE A 200 -20.07 -9.30 6.25
CA PHE A 200 -20.69 -8.53 7.33
C PHE A 200 -21.33 -9.43 8.38
N ASP A 201 -21.62 -8.85 9.55
CA ASP A 201 -22.49 -9.49 10.53
C ASP A 201 -23.94 -9.45 10.05
N MET A 202 -24.36 -10.50 9.35
CA MET A 202 -25.75 -10.60 8.90
C MET A 202 -26.70 -10.99 10.04
N SER A 203 -26.24 -11.14 11.30
CA SER A 203 -27.09 -11.62 12.42
C SER A 203 -28.40 -10.86 12.55
N ASN A 204 -28.42 -9.56 12.28
CA ASN A 204 -29.66 -8.77 12.31
C ASN A 204 -30.55 -8.97 11.07
N ALA A 205 -29.96 -9.25 9.91
CA ALA A 205 -30.72 -9.59 8.71
C ALA A 205 -31.34 -10.99 8.82
N TRP A 206 -30.59 -11.96 9.35
CA TRP A 206 -31.11 -13.31 9.65
C TRP A 206 -32.22 -13.28 10.70
N LYS A 207 -32.09 -12.47 11.77
CA LYS A 207 -33.17 -12.28 12.76
C LYS A 207 -34.47 -11.76 12.14
N ARG A 208 -34.38 -10.81 11.21
CA ARG A 208 -35.55 -10.27 10.50
C ARG A 208 -36.18 -11.30 9.57
N ILE A 209 -35.36 -12.07 8.85
CA ILE A 209 -35.85 -13.18 8.01
C ILE A 209 -36.50 -14.27 8.87
N ASP A 210 -35.92 -14.62 10.02
CA ASP A 210 -36.50 -15.59 10.97
C ASP A 210 -37.83 -15.09 11.56
N GLU A 211 -37.95 -13.79 11.86
CA GLU A 211 -39.21 -13.16 12.29
C GLU A 211 -40.27 -13.19 11.18
N GLU A 212 -39.88 -12.93 9.92
CA GLU A 212 -40.77 -13.01 8.77
C GLU A 212 -41.21 -14.46 8.49
N VAL A 213 -40.31 -15.43 8.55
CA VAL A 213 -40.62 -16.86 8.41
C VAL A 213 -41.54 -17.34 9.53
N ARG A 214 -41.38 -16.84 10.77
CA ARG A 214 -42.32 -17.12 11.88
C ARG A 214 -43.71 -16.55 11.65
N CYS A 215 -43.82 -15.42 10.95
CA CYS A 215 -45.09 -14.79 10.61
C CYS A 215 -45.80 -15.44 9.40
N PHE A 216 -45.12 -16.28 8.63
CA PHE A 216 -45.70 -17.09 7.56
C PHE A 216 -45.73 -18.58 7.97
N PRO A 217 -46.78 -19.07 8.65
CA PRO A 217 -46.91 -20.50 8.92
C PRO A 217 -47.03 -21.25 7.60
N SER A 218 -46.16 -22.24 7.42
CA SER A 218 -46.14 -23.16 6.28
C SER A 218 -47.50 -23.85 6.11
N SER A 219 -48.36 -23.29 5.27
CA SER A 219 -49.47 -24.01 4.67
C SER A 219 -48.87 -25.00 3.67
N LEU A 220 -48.74 -26.26 4.10
CA LEU A 220 -48.84 -27.50 3.31
C LEU A 220 -48.40 -28.69 4.19
N ARG A 221 -49.35 -29.29 4.92
CA ARG A 221 -49.25 -30.71 5.31
C ARG A 221 -49.85 -31.55 4.18
N PRO A 222 -49.15 -32.53 3.62
CA PRO A 222 -49.81 -33.59 2.87
C PRO A 222 -50.42 -34.58 3.87
N SER A 223 -51.72 -34.82 3.71
CA SER A 223 -52.46 -35.97 4.25
C SER A 223 -52.20 -37.22 3.40
#